data_AF-A0A3S1RMJ2-F1
#
_entry.id   AF-A0A3S1RMJ2-F1
#
_cell.length_a   1.000
_cell.length_b   1.000
_cell.length_c   1.000
_cell.angle_alpha   90.00
_cell.angle_beta   90.00
_cell.angle_gamma   90.00
#
_symmetry.space_group_name_H-M   'P 1'
#
loop_
_entity.id
_entity.type
_entity.pdbx_description
1 polymer ?
#
loop_
_entity_poly.entity_id
_entity_poly.type
_entity_poly.pdbx_seq_one_letter_code
_entity_poly.pdbx_strand_id
1 'polypeptide(L)'
;MPPGELDDIMNAFYDGQYDVLLSTTIVESGLDIPTANTLIIHRADMFGLAQLYQLRGRVGRSKVRAYALFTLPANRKLTDTAERRLKVLQSLDTLGAGFQLASHDLDIRGAGNLLGEEQSGHIKEVGFELYQQMLEEAVAEVKDTGEAQDGGWSPLIAVGTAVMIPESYVPDLQLRMALYRRLGDLETTEEIDGFGAELIDRFGPLPEEVTHLLKIVFIKALCRK
;
A
#
# COMPACT_ATOMS: atom_id res chain seq x y z
N MET A 1 28.61 -18.74 13.33
CA MET A 1 28.65 -18.70 14.79
C MET A 1 27.65 -19.74 15.29
N PRO A 2 27.98 -20.57 16.29
CA PRO A 2 27.03 -21.47 16.94
C PRO A 2 25.85 -20.67 17.52
N PRO A 3 24.61 -21.20 17.53
CA PRO A 3 23.43 -20.47 17.99
C PRO A 3 23.54 -19.92 19.42
N GLY A 4 24.12 -20.69 20.36
CA GLY A 4 24.26 -20.25 21.75
C GLY A 4 25.22 -19.07 21.94
N GLU A 5 26.28 -18.99 21.13
CA GLU A 5 27.23 -17.86 21.20
C GLU A 5 26.60 -16.56 20.66
N LEU A 6 25.67 -16.67 19.72
CA LEU A 6 24.89 -15.53 19.24
C LEU A 6 23.99 -14.99 20.38
N ASP A 7 23.22 -15.87 21.03
CA ASP A 7 22.31 -15.48 22.11
C ASP A 7 23.07 -14.83 23.28
N ASP A 8 24.25 -15.34 23.64
CA ASP A 8 25.09 -14.76 24.69
C ASP A 8 25.57 -13.34 24.34
N ILE A 9 26.04 -13.12 23.11
CA ILE A 9 26.46 -11.80 22.62
C ILE A 9 25.28 -10.83 22.58
N MET A 10 24.11 -11.32 22.18
CA MET A 10 22.89 -10.51 22.12
C MET A 10 22.41 -10.09 23.51
N ASN A 11 22.43 -11.00 24.49
CA ASN A 11 22.10 -10.69 25.88
C ASN A 11 23.10 -9.69 26.48
N ALA A 12 24.40 -9.89 26.24
CA ALA A 12 25.43 -8.96 26.70
C ALA A 12 25.27 -7.55 26.11
N PHE A 13 24.88 -7.43 24.84
CA PHE A 13 24.55 -6.14 24.23
C PHE A 13 23.27 -5.53 24.82
N TYR A 14 22.24 -6.34 25.10
CA TYR A 14 21.01 -5.90 25.75
C TYR A 14 21.27 -5.35 27.16
N ASP A 15 22.14 -6.01 27.93
CA ASP A 15 22.55 -5.62 29.28
C ASP A 15 23.52 -4.43 29.30
N GLY A 16 23.87 -3.87 28.14
CA GLY A 16 24.77 -2.72 28.01
C GLY A 16 26.24 -3.04 28.28
N GLN A 17 26.63 -4.31 28.21
CA GLN A 17 28.05 -4.70 28.30
C GLN A 17 28.83 -4.32 27.03
N TYR A 18 28.12 -4.06 25.93
CA TYR A 18 28.65 -3.60 24.65
C TYR A 18 27.85 -2.41 24.12
N ASP A 19 28.55 -1.38 23.63
CA ASP A 19 27.91 -0.18 23.05
C ASP A 19 27.59 -0.33 21.56
N VAL A 20 28.31 -1.20 20.85
CA VAL A 20 28.20 -1.36 19.39
C VAL A 20 28.09 -2.84 19.02
N LEU A 21 27.00 -3.18 18.35
CA LEU A 21 26.78 -4.50 17.77
C LEU A 21 27.07 -4.46 16.26
N LEU A 22 28.15 -5.11 15.84
CA LEU A 22 28.44 -5.33 14.41
C LEU A 22 27.82 -6.66 13.97
N SER A 23 26.88 -6.60 13.03
CA SER A 23 26.18 -7.79 12.56
C SER A 23 26.00 -7.82 11.04
N THR A 24 25.68 -9.02 10.54
CA THR A 24 25.20 -9.22 9.17
C THR A 24 23.68 -9.18 9.14
N THR A 25 23.09 -9.22 7.95
CA THR A 25 21.63 -9.28 7.73
C THR A 25 20.92 -10.40 8.48
N ILE A 26 21.64 -11.47 8.87
CA ILE A 26 21.11 -12.67 9.51
C ILE A 26 20.53 -12.40 10.91
N VAL A 27 20.80 -11.25 11.53
CA VAL A 27 20.11 -10.84 12.78
C VAL A 27 18.64 -10.47 12.50
N GLU A 28 18.09 -10.84 11.35
CA GLU A 28 16.69 -10.74 10.92
C GLU A 28 15.67 -11.36 11.91
N SER A 29 16.08 -12.20 12.86
CA SER A 29 15.18 -12.77 13.87
C SER A 29 14.83 -11.78 14.98
N GLY A 30 13.80 -10.96 14.76
CA GLY A 30 12.95 -10.42 15.82
C GLY A 30 13.59 -9.54 16.90
N LEU A 31 14.85 -9.12 16.73
CA LEU A 31 15.58 -8.35 17.73
C LEU A 31 15.09 -6.91 17.75
N ASP A 32 14.23 -6.65 18.72
CA ASP A 32 13.81 -5.35 19.16
C ASP A 32 14.70 -4.92 20.33
N ILE A 33 15.53 -3.90 20.11
CA ILE A 33 16.43 -3.38 21.14
C ILE A 33 16.02 -1.92 21.39
N PRO A 34 15.17 -1.67 22.40
CA PRO A 34 14.63 -0.34 22.65
C PRO A 34 15.70 0.72 22.94
N THR A 35 16.86 0.31 23.46
CA THR A 35 18.00 1.18 23.77
C THR A 35 18.84 1.53 22.55
N ALA A 36 18.76 0.76 21.46
CA ALA A 36 19.47 1.04 20.23
C ALA A 36 18.73 2.15 19.46
N ASN A 37 19.31 3.35 19.45
CA ASN A 37 18.74 4.52 18.79
C ASN A 37 19.48 4.91 17.49
N THR A 38 20.57 4.22 17.14
CA THR A 38 21.33 4.51 15.92
C THR A 38 21.58 3.23 15.14
N LEU A 39 21.20 3.23 13.86
CA LEU A 39 21.48 2.16 12.91
C LEU A 39 22.38 2.70 11.80
N ILE A 40 23.39 1.92 11.45
CA ILE A 40 24.27 2.19 10.32
C ILE A 40 24.22 1.00 9.39
N ILE A 41 23.75 1.19 8.15
CA ILE A 41 23.78 0.16 7.11
C ILE A 41 24.96 0.46 6.18
N HIS A 42 25.92 -0.46 6.19
CA HIS A 42 26.99 -0.43 5.21
C HIS A 42 26.50 -0.91 3.84
N ARG A 43 26.83 -0.18 2.77
CA ARG A 43 26.46 -0.55 1.38
C ARG A 43 24.96 -0.75 1.19
N ALA A 44 24.16 0.27 1.53
CA ALA A 44 22.70 0.23 1.39
C ALA A 44 22.24 0.04 -0.08
N ASP A 45 23.12 0.31 -1.06
CA ASP A 45 22.93 0.00 -2.47
C ASP A 45 22.72 -1.50 -2.76
N MET A 46 23.16 -2.39 -1.87
CA MET A 46 23.07 -3.84 -2.06
C MET A 46 21.75 -4.46 -1.54
N PHE A 47 20.95 -3.71 -0.79
CA PHE A 47 19.79 -4.23 -0.07
C PHE A 47 18.48 -3.92 -0.77
N GLY A 48 17.52 -4.84 -0.78
CA GLY A 48 16.16 -4.57 -1.27
C GLY A 48 15.44 -3.48 -0.47
N LEU A 49 14.41 -2.87 -1.05
CA LEU A 49 13.66 -1.78 -0.41
C LEU A 49 13.01 -2.28 0.88
N ALA A 50 12.35 -3.44 0.78
CA ALA A 50 11.73 -4.13 1.91
C ALA A 50 12.72 -4.37 3.07
N GLN A 51 13.92 -4.86 2.74
CA GLN A 51 14.96 -5.15 3.74
C GLN A 51 15.43 -3.88 4.45
N LEU A 52 15.71 -2.81 3.71
CA LEU A 52 16.15 -1.54 4.29
C LEU A 52 15.11 -0.95 5.24
N TYR A 53 13.83 -1.03 4.88
CA TYR A 53 12.75 -0.54 5.72
C TYR A 53 12.53 -1.41 6.96
N GLN A 54 12.59 -2.74 6.83
CA GLN A 54 12.53 -3.63 7.98
C GLN A 54 13.67 -3.39 8.96
N LEU A 55 14.90 -3.17 8.46
CA LEU A 55 16.05 -2.83 9.30
C LEU A 55 15.86 -1.48 9.99
N ARG A 56 15.40 -0.46 9.27
CA ARG A 56 15.07 0.86 9.83
C ARG A 56 14.02 0.77 10.95
N GLY A 57 13.02 -0.10 10.81
CA GLY A 57 11.95 -0.28 11.80
C GLY A 57 12.36 -0.96 13.11
N ARG A 58 13.61 -1.41 13.25
CA ARG A 58 14.15 -2.03 14.48
C ARG A 58 14.75 -1.03 15.46
N VAL A 59 14.81 0.23 15.06
CA VAL A 59 15.46 1.33 15.79
C VAL A 59 14.42 2.38 16.09
N GLY A 60 14.53 3.06 17.24
CA GLY A 60 13.61 4.15 17.58
C GLY A 60 12.25 3.71 18.12
N ARG A 61 12.23 2.60 18.86
CA ARG A 61 11.06 2.20 19.68
C ARG A 61 11.00 2.92 21.04
N SER A 62 12.00 3.73 21.36
CA SER A 62 12.03 4.56 22.57
C SER A 62 11.42 5.94 22.33
N LYS A 63 11.28 6.74 23.40
CA LYS A 63 10.89 8.16 23.30
C LYS A 63 12.00 9.06 22.74
N VAL A 64 13.22 8.51 22.57
CA VAL A 64 14.38 9.24 22.07
C VAL A 64 14.39 9.16 20.55
N ARG A 65 14.70 10.28 19.90
CA ARG A 65 14.84 10.32 18.44
C ARG A 65 15.93 9.35 17.99
N ALA A 66 15.59 8.44 17.09
CA ALA A 66 16.53 7.53 16.48
C ALA A 66 17.02 8.02 15.12
N TYR A 67 18.16 7.50 14.70
CA TYR A 67 18.82 7.82 13.43
C TYR A 67 19.15 6.54 12.66
N ALA A 68 18.86 6.54 11.36
CA ALA A 68 19.29 5.50 10.43
C ALA A 68 20.19 6.12 9.37
N LEU A 69 21.44 5.64 9.29
CA LEU A 69 22.47 6.12 8.39
C LEU A 69 22.74 5.07 7.32
N PHE A 70 22.40 5.40 6.07
CA PHE A 70 22.63 4.54 4.92
C PHE A 70 23.87 5.00 4.16
N THR A 71 24.90 4.16 4.13
CA THR A 71 26.15 4.48 3.44
C THR A 71 26.18 3.91 2.03
N LEU A 72 26.84 4.63 1.13
CA LEU A 72 26.95 4.34 -0.29
C LEU A 72 28.43 4.33 -0.72
N PRO A 73 28.80 3.60 -1.77
CA PRO A 73 30.18 3.59 -2.26
C PRO A 73 30.59 4.96 -2.83
N ALA A 74 31.64 5.56 -2.29
CA ALA A 74 32.09 6.91 -2.69
C ALA A 74 32.54 7.01 -4.16
N ASN A 75 33.08 5.93 -4.72
CA ASN A 75 33.70 5.92 -6.06
C ASN A 75 32.84 5.23 -7.13
N ARG A 76 31.54 5.06 -6.90
CA ARG A 76 30.67 4.33 -7.84
C ARG A 76 29.34 5.05 -8.00
N LYS A 77 28.93 5.25 -9.26
CA LYS A 77 27.57 5.69 -9.56
C LYS A 77 26.59 4.59 -9.18
N LEU A 78 25.54 4.97 -8.46
CA LEU A 78 24.42 4.08 -8.19
C LEU A 78 23.69 3.74 -9.50
N THR A 79 23.03 2.59 -9.53
CA THR A 79 22.05 2.31 -10.58
C THR A 79 20.83 3.19 -10.35
N ASP A 80 20.12 3.56 -11.42
CA ASP A 80 18.89 4.35 -11.31
C ASP A 80 17.86 3.69 -10.39
N THR A 81 17.81 2.35 -10.41
CA THR A 81 16.98 1.53 -9.52
C THR A 81 17.36 1.69 -8.05
N ALA A 82 18.65 1.67 -7.72
CA ALA A 82 19.13 1.82 -6.35
C ALA A 82 18.92 3.26 -5.85
N GLU A 83 19.11 4.27 -6.71
CA GLU A 83 18.87 5.66 -6.37
C GLU A 83 17.38 5.93 -6.10
N ARG A 84 16.50 5.44 -6.99
CA ARG A 84 15.05 5.55 -6.82
C ARG A 84 14.58 4.90 -5.53
N ARG A 85 15.08 3.70 -5.24
CA ARG A 85 14.80 2.98 -3.99
C ARG A 85 15.18 3.79 -2.74
N LEU A 86 16.37 4.36 -2.71
CA LEU A 86 16.85 5.14 -1.56
C LEU A 86 16.06 6.44 -1.38
N LYS A 87 15.67 7.10 -2.48
CA LYS A 87 14.78 8.26 -2.46
C LYS A 87 13.41 7.92 -1.87
N VAL A 88 12.81 6.81 -2.30
CA VAL A 88 11.55 6.31 -1.73
C VAL A 88 11.71 6.04 -0.24
N LEU A 89 12.76 5.35 0.17
CA LEU A 89 13.01 5.06 1.59
C LEU A 89 13.12 6.32 2.44
N GLN A 90 13.65 7.41 1.90
CA GLN A 90 13.76 8.70 2.57
C GLN A 90 12.41 9.43 2.70
N SER A 91 11.47 9.25 1.76
CA SER A 91 10.15 9.87 1.84
C SER A 91 9.17 9.16 2.78
N LEU A 92 9.46 7.92 3.16
CA LEU A 92 8.63 7.10 4.05
C LEU A 92 8.82 7.51 5.53
N ASP A 93 8.39 8.70 5.93
CA ASP A 93 8.70 9.25 7.27
C ASP A 93 7.64 9.00 8.37
N THR A 94 6.55 8.28 8.06
CA THR A 94 5.42 8.09 8.99
C THR A 94 5.13 6.63 9.35
N LEU A 95 4.60 6.44 10.57
CA LEU A 95 3.98 5.19 11.02
C LEU A 95 2.83 4.85 10.06
N GLY A 96 2.90 3.72 9.35
CA GLY A 96 1.99 3.36 8.24
C GLY A 96 2.70 3.13 6.89
N ALA A 97 3.97 3.52 6.77
CA ALA A 97 4.78 3.40 5.56
C ALA A 97 5.07 1.97 5.05
N GLY A 98 4.65 0.92 5.78
CA GLY A 98 4.86 -0.47 5.37
C GLY A 98 4.07 -0.86 4.11
N PHE A 99 2.96 -0.18 3.85
CA PHE A 99 2.12 -0.42 2.67
C PHE A 99 2.66 0.27 1.41
N GLN A 100 3.07 1.54 1.53
CA GLN A 100 3.75 2.29 0.47
C GLN A 100 5.06 1.59 0.05
N LEU A 101 5.74 0.97 1.00
CA LEU A 101 6.93 0.17 0.75
C LEU A 101 6.67 -1.05 -0.12
N ALA A 102 5.60 -1.81 0.14
CA ALA A 102 5.27 -3.03 -0.60
C ALA A 102 4.93 -2.70 -2.06
N SER A 103 4.16 -1.63 -2.27
CA SER A 103 3.80 -1.13 -3.61
C SER A 103 5.05 -0.69 -4.39
N HIS A 104 5.95 0.08 -3.77
CA HIS A 104 7.20 0.50 -4.41
C HIS A 104 8.20 -0.65 -4.63
N ASP A 105 8.22 -1.66 -3.77
CA ASP A 105 9.09 -2.84 -3.96
C ASP A 105 8.58 -3.71 -5.13
N LEU A 106 7.26 -3.78 -5.35
CA LEU A 106 6.64 -4.40 -6.52
C LEU A 106 6.99 -3.66 -7.82
N ASP A 107 6.89 -2.32 -7.81
CA ASP A 107 7.27 -1.44 -8.93
C ASP A 107 8.75 -1.56 -9.30
N ILE A 108 9.64 -1.55 -8.30
CA ILE A 108 11.09 -1.56 -8.50
C ILE A 108 11.57 -2.94 -8.97
N ARG A 109 10.95 -4.02 -8.50
CA ARG A 109 11.27 -5.38 -8.96
C ARG A 109 10.75 -5.64 -10.37
N GLY A 110 9.82 -4.79 -10.87
CA GLY A 110 9.14 -4.99 -12.13
C GLY A 110 8.35 -6.28 -12.05
N ALA A 111 7.12 -6.23 -11.54
CA ALA A 111 6.18 -7.33 -11.69
C ALA A 111 6.14 -7.71 -13.18
N GLY A 112 6.78 -8.84 -13.50
CA GLY A 112 6.95 -9.28 -14.85
C GLY A 112 5.58 -9.49 -15.48
N ASN A 113 5.34 -8.78 -16.58
CA ASN A 113 4.64 -9.25 -17.77
C ASN A 113 3.54 -10.31 -17.50
N LEU A 114 2.41 -9.91 -16.91
CA LEU A 114 1.21 -10.76 -16.96
C LEU A 114 0.45 -10.62 -18.28
N LEU A 115 0.70 -9.55 -19.05
CA LEU A 115 0.23 -9.37 -20.42
C LEU A 115 1.33 -8.66 -21.23
N GLY A 116 1.87 -9.33 -22.25
CA GLY A 116 3.01 -8.88 -23.02
C GLY A 116 2.78 -7.62 -23.88
N GLU A 117 3.91 -6.98 -24.16
CA GLU A 117 4.21 -5.96 -25.18
C GLU A 117 3.16 -4.85 -25.37
N GLU A 118 3.33 -3.75 -24.62
CA GLU A 118 3.59 -2.45 -25.23
C GLU A 118 4.13 -1.45 -24.18
N GLN A 119 5.33 -0.93 -24.47
CA GLN A 119 5.98 0.13 -23.72
C GLN A 119 5.11 1.40 -23.73
N SER A 120 4.43 1.72 -22.62
CA SER A 120 4.13 3.10 -22.16
C SER A 120 3.25 3.17 -20.91
N GLY A 121 2.64 2.07 -20.45
CA GLY A 121 1.59 2.07 -19.43
C GLY A 121 1.99 2.14 -17.95
N HIS A 122 3.27 2.29 -17.60
CA HIS A 122 3.78 2.01 -16.23
C HIS A 122 3.30 2.95 -15.10
N ILE A 123 2.57 4.02 -15.43
CA ILE A 123 1.94 4.93 -14.44
C ILE A 123 0.46 4.56 -14.20
N LYS A 124 -0.16 3.78 -15.10
CA LYS A 124 -1.58 3.40 -15.04
C LYS A 124 -1.87 2.27 -14.04
N GLU A 125 -0.89 1.41 -13.76
CA GLU A 125 -1.04 0.22 -12.89
C GLU A 125 -0.95 0.56 -11.40
N VAL A 126 0.00 1.41 -10.99
CA VAL A 126 0.15 1.90 -9.60
C VAL A 126 -1.12 2.60 -9.11
N GLY A 127 -1.84 3.26 -10.03
CA GLY A 127 -3.10 3.92 -9.72
C GLY A 127 -4.23 2.97 -9.35
N PHE A 128 -4.23 1.72 -9.82
CA PHE A 128 -5.33 0.77 -9.62
C PHE A 128 -5.28 0.05 -8.26
N GLU A 129 -4.09 -0.26 -7.75
CA GLU A 129 -3.95 -0.86 -6.41
C GLU A 129 -4.12 0.18 -5.30
N LEU A 130 -3.54 1.38 -5.45
CA LEU A 130 -3.81 2.51 -4.56
C LEU A 130 -5.32 2.84 -4.56
N TYR A 131 -5.96 2.71 -5.72
CA TYR A 131 -7.41 2.84 -5.87
C TYR A 131 -8.19 1.79 -5.08
N GLN A 132 -7.82 0.50 -5.15
CA GLN A 132 -8.45 -0.55 -4.34
C GLN A 132 -8.27 -0.31 -2.83
N GLN A 133 -7.07 0.12 -2.42
CA GLN A 133 -6.79 0.40 -1.02
C GLN A 133 -7.57 1.61 -0.50
N MET A 134 -7.63 2.71 -1.27
CA MET A 134 -8.43 3.88 -0.92
C MET A 134 -9.93 3.56 -0.85
N LEU A 135 -10.40 2.61 -1.68
CA LEU A 135 -11.77 2.11 -1.66
C LEU A 135 -12.02 1.28 -0.39
N GLU A 136 -11.10 0.37 -0.02
CA GLU A 136 -11.21 -0.43 1.19
C GLU A 136 -11.14 0.41 2.47
N GLU A 137 -10.24 1.39 2.53
CA GLU A 137 -10.13 2.34 3.65
C GLU A 137 -11.39 3.20 3.79
N ALA A 138 -11.93 3.73 2.69
CA ALA A 138 -13.17 4.50 2.73
C ALA A 138 -14.38 3.65 3.16
N VAL A 139 -14.44 2.38 2.74
CA VAL A 139 -15.49 1.43 3.17
C VAL A 139 -15.32 1.04 4.64
N ALA A 140 -14.09 0.99 5.15
CA ALA A 140 -13.80 0.71 6.55
C ALA A 140 -14.13 1.91 7.47
N GLU A 141 -13.85 3.14 7.05
CA GLU A 141 -14.18 4.35 7.83
C GLU A 141 -15.68 4.50 8.06
N VAL A 142 -16.51 4.18 7.06
CA VAL A 142 -17.98 4.19 7.19
C VAL A 142 -18.47 3.16 8.22
N LYS A 143 -17.81 2.00 8.30
CA LYS A 143 -18.11 0.98 9.32
C LYS A 143 -17.71 1.40 10.74
N ASP A 144 -16.71 2.27 10.88
CA ASP A 144 -16.16 2.68 12.18
C ASP A 144 -16.82 3.96 12.76
N THR A 145 -17.52 4.75 11.93
CA THR A 145 -18.28 5.94 12.38
C THR A 145 -19.56 5.64 13.18
N GLY A 146 -19.81 4.39 13.56
CA GLY A 146 -20.86 4.05 14.54
C GLY A 146 -22.29 4.07 14.03
N GLU A 147 -22.52 4.38 12.75
CA GLU A 147 -23.72 3.91 12.05
C GLU A 147 -23.50 2.46 11.65
N ALA A 148 -23.59 1.56 12.64
CA ALA A 148 -23.90 0.17 12.37
C ALA A 148 -25.35 0.11 11.86
N GLN A 149 -25.61 0.67 10.68
CA GLN A 149 -26.72 0.22 9.87
C GLN A 149 -26.37 -1.20 9.47
N ASP A 150 -27.25 -2.10 9.88
CA ASP A 150 -27.24 -3.55 9.72
C ASP A 150 -26.19 -4.02 8.74
N GLY A 151 -25.23 -4.85 9.20
CA GLY A 151 -24.23 -5.51 8.37
C GLY A 151 -24.88 -6.50 7.41
N GLY A 152 -25.73 -5.97 6.53
CA GLY A 152 -26.64 -6.67 5.67
C GLY A 152 -25.81 -7.56 4.78
N TRP A 153 -26.16 -8.84 4.82
CA TRP A 153 -25.65 -9.85 3.91
C TRP A 153 -25.55 -9.24 2.50
N SER A 154 -24.32 -9.13 2.00
CA SER A 154 -24.02 -8.56 0.69
C SER A 154 -23.50 -9.69 -0.19
N PRO A 155 -24.22 -10.09 -1.25
CA PRO A 155 -23.79 -11.18 -2.11
C PRO A 155 -22.53 -10.78 -2.90
N LEU A 156 -21.57 -11.70 -2.97
CA LEU A 156 -20.46 -11.59 -3.90
C LEU A 156 -20.95 -11.98 -5.30
N ILE A 157 -21.12 -11.00 -6.17
CA ILE A 157 -21.58 -11.20 -7.55
C ILE A 157 -20.35 -11.17 -8.46
N ALA A 158 -19.88 -12.35 -8.89
CA ALA A 158 -18.83 -12.48 -9.88
C ALA A 158 -19.45 -12.47 -11.29
N VAL A 159 -19.15 -11.44 -12.08
CA VAL A 159 -19.57 -11.35 -13.48
C VAL A 159 -18.30 -11.31 -14.33
N GLY A 160 -18.24 -12.10 -15.40
CA GLY A 160 -17.08 -12.18 -16.31
C GLY A 160 -16.90 -10.96 -17.23
N THR A 161 -17.39 -9.80 -16.82
CA THR A 161 -17.37 -8.53 -17.57
C THR A 161 -16.67 -7.46 -16.76
N ALA A 162 -16.12 -6.44 -17.42
CA ALA A 162 -15.53 -5.29 -16.73
C ALA A 162 -16.62 -4.46 -16.03
N VAL A 163 -16.42 -4.21 -14.74
CA VAL A 163 -17.37 -3.50 -13.89
C VAL A 163 -16.60 -2.41 -13.13
N MET A 164 -16.53 -1.22 -13.71
CA MET A 164 -15.81 -0.09 -13.13
C MET A 164 -16.22 1.23 -13.78
N ILE A 165 -15.88 2.35 -13.13
CA ILE A 165 -15.89 3.69 -13.70
C ILE A 165 -14.53 3.89 -14.38
N PRO A 166 -14.47 3.97 -15.72
CA PRO A 166 -13.20 4.08 -16.42
C PRO A 166 -12.64 5.50 -16.30
N GLU A 167 -11.31 5.61 -16.34
CA GLU A 167 -10.59 6.90 -16.31
C GLU A 167 -10.95 7.79 -17.51
N SER A 168 -11.29 7.18 -18.65
CA SER A 168 -11.78 7.90 -19.84
C SER A 168 -13.13 8.59 -19.63
N TYR A 169 -13.93 8.15 -18.65
CA TYR A 169 -15.24 8.70 -18.36
C TYR A 169 -15.20 9.73 -17.22
N VAL A 170 -14.45 9.43 -16.15
CA VAL A 170 -14.21 10.39 -15.05
C VAL A 170 -12.70 10.49 -14.81
N PRO A 171 -12.00 11.46 -15.43
CA PRO A 171 -10.54 11.55 -15.33
C PRO A 171 -10.04 11.87 -13.91
N ASP A 172 -10.76 12.71 -13.19
CA ASP A 172 -10.39 13.12 -11.84
C ASP A 172 -10.57 11.97 -10.83
N LEU A 173 -9.46 11.57 -10.19
CA LEU A 173 -9.44 10.43 -9.26
C LEU A 173 -10.28 10.71 -8.01
N GLN A 174 -10.18 11.91 -7.44
CA GLN A 174 -10.89 12.26 -6.21
C GLN A 174 -12.40 12.24 -6.39
N LEU A 175 -12.87 12.74 -7.54
CA LEU A 175 -14.26 12.70 -7.94
C LEU A 175 -14.73 11.27 -8.20
N ARG A 176 -13.92 10.43 -8.85
CA ARG A 176 -14.24 9.02 -9.07
C ARG A 176 -14.40 8.26 -7.75
N MET A 177 -13.55 8.55 -6.75
CA MET A 177 -13.67 7.94 -5.42
C MET A 177 -14.95 8.38 -4.70
N ALA A 178 -15.31 9.66 -4.82
CA ALA A 178 -16.56 10.17 -4.27
C ALA A 178 -17.79 9.49 -4.90
N LEU A 179 -17.74 9.21 -6.21
CA LEU A 179 -18.79 8.47 -6.91
C LEU A 179 -18.89 7.02 -6.43
N TYR A 180 -17.76 6.31 -6.28
CA TYR A 180 -17.76 4.95 -5.73
C TYR A 180 -18.29 4.86 -4.30
N ARG A 181 -17.96 5.85 -3.46
CA ARG A 181 -18.49 5.95 -2.10
C ARG A 181 -20.01 6.07 -2.11
N ARG A 182 -20.55 7.05 -2.85
CA ARG A 182 -22.00 7.22 -3.01
C ARG A 182 -22.67 5.97 -3.57
N LEU A 183 -22.01 5.24 -4.48
CA LEU A 183 -22.53 4.00 -5.05
C LEU A 183 -22.73 2.88 -4.02
N GLY A 184 -21.89 2.85 -2.98
CA GLY A 184 -21.96 1.89 -1.87
C GLY A 184 -23.13 2.16 -0.92
N ASP A 185 -23.58 3.42 -0.86
CA ASP A 185 -24.65 3.89 0.02
C ASP A 185 -26.04 3.84 -0.65
N LEU A 186 -26.14 3.41 -1.93
CA LEU A 186 -27.42 3.31 -2.64
C LEU A 186 -28.17 2.04 -2.21
N GLU A 187 -29.42 2.20 -1.77
CA GLU A 187 -30.23 1.09 -1.27
C GLU A 187 -31.49 0.84 -2.11
N THR A 188 -32.00 1.86 -2.78
CA THR A 188 -33.24 1.80 -3.53
C THR A 188 -33.03 1.93 -5.04
N THR A 189 -33.95 1.37 -5.82
CA THR A 189 -33.93 1.50 -7.28
C THR A 189 -33.98 2.95 -7.73
N GLU A 190 -34.75 3.79 -7.03
CA GLU A 190 -34.93 5.21 -7.34
C GLU A 190 -33.62 5.99 -7.16
N GLU A 191 -32.85 5.69 -6.13
CA GLU A 191 -31.51 6.27 -5.90
C GLU A 191 -30.51 5.83 -6.98
N ILE A 192 -30.56 4.56 -7.41
CA ILE A 192 -29.69 4.04 -8.46
C ILE A 192 -30.00 4.69 -9.80
N ASP A 193 -31.27 4.82 -10.16
CA ASP A 193 -31.70 5.49 -11.39
C ASP A 193 -31.36 6.98 -11.37
N GLY A 194 -31.57 7.65 -10.23
CA GLY A 194 -31.18 9.04 -10.02
C GLY A 194 -29.67 9.26 -10.13
N PHE A 195 -28.87 8.35 -9.58
CA PHE A 195 -27.42 8.39 -9.70
C PHE A 195 -26.97 8.17 -11.14
N GLY A 196 -27.60 7.24 -11.88
CA GLY A 196 -27.35 7.04 -13.30
C GLY A 196 -27.66 8.30 -14.13
N ALA A 197 -28.77 8.97 -13.85
CA ALA A 197 -29.13 10.23 -14.52
C ALA A 197 -28.14 11.35 -14.20
N GLU A 198 -27.68 11.46 -12.95
CA GLU A 198 -26.64 12.42 -12.54
C GLU A 198 -25.33 12.17 -13.29
N LEU A 199 -24.92 10.91 -13.42
CA LEU A 199 -23.72 10.56 -14.19
C LEU A 199 -23.86 10.97 -15.66
N ILE A 200 -25.05 10.81 -16.24
CA ILE A 200 -25.30 11.20 -17.63
C ILE A 200 -25.23 12.72 -17.81
N ASP A 201 -25.86 13.47 -16.90
CA ASP A 201 -25.86 14.94 -16.94
C ASP A 201 -24.45 15.52 -16.78
N ARG A 202 -23.63 14.91 -15.91
CA ARG A 202 -22.29 15.43 -15.58
C ARG A 202 -21.18 14.97 -16.52
N PHE A 203 -21.26 13.75 -17.04
CA PHE A 203 -20.15 13.10 -17.76
C PHE A 203 -20.54 12.57 -19.16
N GLY A 204 -21.82 12.65 -19.55
CA GLY A 204 -22.31 12.22 -20.85
C GLY A 204 -22.77 10.75 -20.86
N PRO A 205 -22.83 10.08 -22.02
CA PRO A 205 -23.39 8.73 -22.10
C PRO A 205 -22.60 7.71 -21.27
N LEU A 206 -23.30 6.88 -20.51
CA LEU A 206 -22.68 5.85 -19.67
C LEU A 206 -21.93 4.82 -20.52
N PRO A 207 -20.63 4.58 -20.24
CA PRO A 207 -19.90 3.46 -20.79
C PRO A 207 -20.54 2.12 -20.40
N GLU A 208 -20.17 1.07 -21.12
CA GLU A 208 -20.70 -0.28 -20.90
C GLU A 208 -20.32 -0.79 -19.49
N GLU A 209 -19.09 -0.50 -19.05
CA GLU A 209 -18.57 -0.89 -17.73
C GLU A 209 -19.33 -0.23 -16.58
N VAL A 210 -19.72 1.04 -16.75
CA VAL A 210 -20.51 1.80 -15.77
C VAL A 210 -21.96 1.32 -15.76
N THR A 211 -22.50 0.99 -16.93
CA THR A 211 -23.83 0.39 -17.04
C THR A 211 -23.89 -0.95 -16.32
N HIS A 212 -22.87 -1.79 -16.47
CA HIS A 212 -22.75 -3.04 -15.74
C HIS A 212 -22.59 -2.84 -14.23
N LEU A 213 -21.82 -1.83 -13.82
CA LEU A 213 -21.69 -1.44 -12.41
C LEU A 213 -23.03 -1.10 -11.77
N LEU A 214 -23.84 -0.24 -12.39
CA LEU A 214 -25.17 0.11 -11.88
C LEU A 214 -26.11 -1.10 -11.82
N LYS A 215 -26.07 -1.98 -12.82
CA LYS A 215 -26.86 -3.23 -12.81
C LYS A 215 -26.48 -4.15 -11.66
N ILE A 216 -25.19 -4.26 -11.33
CA ILE A 216 -24.74 -5.08 -10.19
C ILE A 216 -25.22 -4.49 -8.87
N VAL A 217 -25.15 -3.17 -8.71
CA VAL A 217 -25.70 -2.50 -7.51
C VAL A 217 -27.19 -2.72 -7.39
N PHE A 218 -27.92 -2.64 -8.51
CA PHE A 218 -29.34 -2.96 -8.56
C PHE A 218 -29.64 -4.41 -8.14
N ILE A 219 -28.88 -5.38 -8.65
CA ILE A 219 -29.04 -6.79 -8.24
C ILE A 219 -28.72 -6.96 -6.75
N LYS A 220 -27.68 -6.31 -6.23
CA LYS A 220 -27.35 -6.33 -4.79
C LYS A 220 -28.48 -5.76 -3.94
N ALA A 221 -29.07 -4.64 -4.35
CA ALA A 221 -30.21 -4.02 -3.67
C ALA A 221 -31.44 -4.95 -3.65
N LEU A 222 -31.69 -5.68 -4.75
CA LEU A 222 -32.74 -6.70 -4.79
C LEU A 222 -32.46 -7.90 -3.88
N CYS A 223 -31.21 -8.35 -3.80
CA CYS A 223 -30.82 -9.46 -2.93
C CYS A 223 -30.88 -9.14 -1.43
N ARG A 224 -30.84 -7.85 -1.06
CA ARG A 224 -30.99 -7.39 0.33
C ARG A 224 -32.44 -7.33 0.80
N LYS A 225 -33.42 -7.37 -0.12
CA LYS A 225 -34.86 -7.45 0.16
C LYS A 225 -35.32 -8.89 0.29
#